data_AF-A0A8T5BJF5-F1
#
_entry.id   AF-A0A8T5BJF5-F1
#
_cell.length_a   1.000
_cell.length_b   1.000
_cell.length_c   1.000
_cell.angle_alpha   90.00
_cell.angle_beta   90.00
_cell.angle_gamma   90.00
#
_symmetry.space_group_name_H-M   'P 1'
#
loop_
_entity.id
_entity.type
_entity.pdbx_description
1 polymer ?
#
loop_
_entity_poly.entity_id
_entity_poly.type
_entity_poly.pdbx_seq_one_letter_code
_entity_poly.pdbx_strand_id
1 'polypeptide(L)'
;MSAEGNSSLKKKIEGEFPEQTMDVSNLVRTLVKSFLRSDSNYGAITDIKTDMNYIYDLVVRFIQVENMDIYALKLEDRILLSRTGPNFDELYSVIKARSTLQIKKDMIEIWDDATNKILHLIIVPVKKHFPIEYANTREKARIIEKISLMTWTPASP
;
A
#
# COMPACT_ATOMS: atom_id res chain seq x y z
N MET A 1 -27.95 12.08 -11.63
CA MET A 1 -27.06 12.76 -10.68
C MET A 1 -25.92 11.80 -10.37
N SER A 2 -24.75 12.07 -10.94
CA SER A 2 -23.60 11.17 -10.88
C SER A 2 -22.86 11.40 -9.56
N ALA A 3 -22.86 10.41 -8.68
CA ALA A 3 -22.12 10.47 -7.43
C ALA A 3 -20.65 10.11 -7.71
N GLU A 4 -19.82 11.13 -7.85
CA GLU A 4 -18.37 10.99 -7.82
C GLU A 4 -17.96 10.58 -6.40
N GLY A 5 -17.70 9.28 -6.24
CA GLY A 5 -17.07 8.72 -5.04
C GLY A 5 -15.60 9.13 -5.01
N ASN A 6 -15.32 10.37 -4.62
CA ASN A 6 -13.97 10.84 -4.39
C ASN A 6 -13.48 10.25 -3.06
N SER A 7 -12.83 9.09 -3.14
CA SER A 7 -12.22 8.41 -2.00
C SER A 7 -11.04 9.21 -1.46
N SER A 8 -11.12 9.66 -0.21
CA SER A 8 -10.19 10.61 0.41
C SER A 8 -8.96 9.97 1.05
N LEU A 9 -8.81 8.64 1.00
CA LEU A 9 -7.77 7.93 1.77
C LEU A 9 -6.50 7.62 0.97
N LYS A 10 -6.57 7.65 -0.36
CA LYS A 10 -5.44 7.39 -1.24
C LYS A 10 -5.23 8.58 -2.16
N LYS A 11 -4.16 9.33 -1.94
CA LYS A 11 -3.69 10.28 -2.94
C LYS A 11 -3.10 9.47 -4.09
N LYS A 12 -3.80 9.43 -5.22
CA LYS A 12 -3.24 8.90 -6.46
C LYS A 12 -2.01 9.74 -6.80
N ILE A 13 -0.84 9.12 -6.90
CA ILE A 13 0.38 9.83 -7.28
C ILE A 13 0.41 9.84 -8.80
N GLU A 14 -0.26 10.83 -9.38
CA GLU A 14 -0.14 11.18 -10.79
C GLU A 14 0.86 12.34 -10.92
N GLY A 15 1.75 12.27 -11.89
CA GLY A 15 2.56 13.42 -12.28
C GLY A 15 2.47 13.61 -13.77
N GLU A 16 2.30 14.86 -14.21
CA GLU A 16 2.41 15.25 -15.62
C GLU A 16 3.88 15.27 -16.01
N PHE A 17 4.26 14.50 -17.03
CA PHE A 17 5.64 14.48 -17.49
C PHE A 17 5.75 14.47 -19.03
N PRO A 18 6.66 15.27 -19.60
CA PRO A 18 6.87 15.35 -21.03
C PRO A 18 7.44 14.02 -21.57
N GLU A 19 6.78 13.47 -22.59
CA GLU A 19 7.18 12.26 -23.29
C GLU A 19 8.48 12.49 -24.06
N GLN A 20 9.61 12.05 -23.49
CA GLN A 20 10.79 11.62 -24.24
C GLN A 20 11.70 10.79 -23.31
N THR A 21 11.63 9.47 -23.47
CA THR A 21 12.59 8.46 -22.97
C THR A 21 12.93 8.53 -21.46
N MET A 22 11.96 8.29 -20.58
CA MET A 22 12.27 8.00 -19.18
C MET A 22 12.68 6.53 -19.02
N ASP A 23 13.91 6.30 -18.56
CA ASP A 23 14.30 5.06 -17.91
C ASP A 23 13.31 4.78 -16.77
N VAL A 24 12.68 3.60 -16.79
CA VAL A 24 11.70 3.15 -15.80
C VAL A 24 12.25 3.31 -14.37
N SER A 25 13.57 3.19 -14.19
CA SER A 25 14.25 3.44 -12.92
C SER A 25 14.08 4.88 -12.43
N ASN A 26 14.17 5.86 -13.33
CA ASN A 26 13.98 7.27 -13.01
C ASN A 26 12.51 7.58 -12.70
N LEU A 27 11.57 6.92 -13.38
CA LEU A 27 10.14 7.02 -13.06
C LEU A 27 9.88 6.55 -11.63
N VAL A 28 10.34 5.34 -11.28
CA VAL A 28 10.18 4.76 -9.94
C VAL A 28 10.80 5.68 -8.88
N ARG A 29 12.03 6.15 -9.09
CA ARG A 29 12.71 7.10 -8.19
C ARG A 29 11.86 8.35 -7.96
N THR A 30 11.27 8.89 -9.02
CA THR A 30 10.46 10.11 -8.96
C THR A 30 9.17 9.89 -8.18
N LEU A 31 8.46 8.79 -8.45
CA LEU A 31 7.22 8.45 -7.75
C LEU A 31 7.44 8.24 -6.25
N VAL A 32 8.49 7.50 -5.87
CA VAL A 32 8.82 7.28 -4.45
C VAL A 32 9.22 8.60 -3.76
N LYS A 33 10.04 9.44 -4.40
CA LYS A 33 10.39 10.76 -3.85
C LYS A 33 9.17 11.69 -3.75
N SER A 34 8.26 11.64 -4.71
CA SER A 34 7.00 12.38 -4.68
C SER A 34 6.15 11.93 -3.49
N PHE A 35 6.02 10.61 -3.28
CA PHE A 35 5.36 10.06 -2.10
C PHE A 35 5.97 10.61 -0.81
N LEU A 36 7.29 10.61 -0.68
CA LEU A 36 8.01 11.11 0.51
C LEU A 36 7.80 12.61 0.77
N ARG A 37 7.60 13.42 -0.28
CA ARG A 37 7.30 14.85 -0.15
C ARG A 37 5.84 15.15 0.16
N SER A 38 4.95 14.17 0.03
CA SER A 38 3.53 14.36 0.32
C SER A 38 3.25 14.37 1.83
N ASP A 39 2.09 14.87 2.25
CA ASP A 39 1.65 14.76 3.65
C ASP A 39 0.92 13.44 3.96
N SER A 40 0.79 12.55 2.97
CA SER A 40 0.09 11.27 3.13
C SER A 40 1.00 10.20 3.73
N ASN A 41 0.45 9.42 4.67
CA ASN A 41 1.11 8.23 5.19
C ASN A 41 1.03 7.02 4.24
N TYR A 42 0.14 7.08 3.24
CA TYR A 42 -0.13 6.00 2.31
C TYR A 42 -0.02 6.47 0.86
N GLY A 43 0.54 5.63 0.00
CA GLY A 43 0.66 5.88 -1.43
C GLY A 43 0.35 4.63 -2.24
N ALA A 44 0.05 4.82 -3.51
CA ALA A 44 -0.07 3.72 -4.46
C ALA A 44 0.61 4.10 -5.77
N ILE A 45 1.45 3.21 -6.27
CA ILE A 45 1.99 3.24 -7.62
C ILE A 45 1.13 2.29 -8.45
N THR A 46 0.48 2.83 -9.48
CA THR A 46 -0.47 2.13 -10.37
C THR A 46 -0.19 2.52 -11.82
N ASP A 47 -0.87 1.87 -12.76
CA ASP A 47 -0.96 2.31 -14.17
C ASP A 47 0.38 2.43 -14.93
N ILE A 48 1.43 1.73 -14.49
CA ILE A 48 2.71 1.66 -15.20
C ILE A 48 2.64 0.56 -16.26
N LYS A 49 2.85 0.93 -17.54
CA LYS A 49 2.86 0.01 -18.70
C LYS A 49 4.15 -0.83 -18.80
N THR A 50 4.54 -1.45 -17.70
CA THR A 50 5.74 -2.30 -17.55
C THR A 50 5.41 -3.45 -16.60
N ASP A 51 6.17 -4.55 -16.63
CA ASP A 51 6.02 -5.65 -15.67
C ASP A 51 6.06 -5.13 -14.21
N MET A 52 4.96 -5.34 -13.48
CA MET A 52 4.79 -4.89 -12.10
C MET A 52 5.77 -5.57 -11.13
N ASN A 53 6.25 -6.79 -11.44
CA ASN A 53 7.30 -7.42 -10.66
C ASN A 53 8.61 -6.63 -10.76
N TYR A 54 8.99 -6.27 -11.99
CA TYR A 54 10.16 -5.44 -12.23
C TYR A 54 10.06 -4.06 -11.56
N ILE A 55 8.89 -3.41 -11.64
CA ILE A 55 8.66 -2.15 -10.92
C ILE A 55 8.80 -2.33 -9.41
N TYR A 56 8.22 -3.40 -8.85
CA TYR A 56 8.30 -3.68 -7.42
C TYR A 56 9.75 -3.89 -6.95
N ASP A 57 10.54 -4.65 -7.71
CA ASP A 57 11.95 -4.87 -7.40
C ASP A 57 12.76 -3.57 -7.44
N LEU A 58 12.47 -2.68 -8.40
CA LEU A 58 13.07 -1.34 -8.45
C LEU A 58 12.69 -0.49 -7.24
N VAL A 59 11.42 -0.51 -6.84
CA VAL A 59 10.93 0.23 -5.65
C VAL A 59 11.65 -0.28 -4.40
N VAL A 60 11.66 -1.59 -4.17
CA VAL A 60 12.30 -2.20 -2.98
C VAL A 60 13.80 -1.88 -2.95
N ARG A 61 14.49 -2.07 -4.08
CA ARG A 61 15.93 -1.75 -4.17
C ARG A 61 16.20 -0.29 -3.88
N PHE A 62 15.37 0.61 -4.41
CA PHE A 62 15.53 2.05 -4.17
C PHE A 62 15.33 2.43 -2.70
N ILE A 63 14.31 1.86 -2.05
CA ILE A 63 14.05 2.03 -0.62
C ILE A 63 15.25 1.56 0.22
N GLN A 64 15.81 0.39 -0.11
CA GLN A 64 16.95 -0.20 0.60
C GLN A 64 18.23 0.62 0.42
N VAL A 65 18.60 0.96 -0.83
CA VAL A 65 19.84 1.68 -1.15
C VAL A 65 19.87 3.06 -0.50
N GLU A 66 18.72 3.73 -0.43
CA GLU A 66 18.61 5.08 0.13
C GLU A 66 18.17 5.07 1.61
N ASN A 67 18.10 3.89 2.23
CA ASN A 67 17.74 3.66 3.64
C ASN A 67 16.45 4.42 4.07
N MET A 68 15.40 4.27 3.27
CA MET A 68 14.14 5.01 3.48
C MET A 68 13.23 4.31 4.48
N ASP A 69 12.64 5.05 5.41
CA ASP A 69 11.68 4.52 6.39
C ASP A 69 10.25 4.37 5.84
N ILE A 70 10.14 3.66 4.71
CA ILE A 70 8.88 3.35 4.03
C ILE A 70 8.85 1.87 3.67
N TYR A 71 7.65 1.28 3.62
CA TYR A 71 7.43 -0.10 3.24
C TYR A 71 6.64 -0.16 1.94
N ALA A 72 7.04 -1.06 1.04
CA ALA A 72 6.33 -1.32 -0.19
C ALA A 72 5.66 -2.70 -0.14
N LEU A 73 4.44 -2.80 -0.62
CA LEU A 73 3.70 -4.05 -0.77
C LEU A 73 3.12 -4.13 -2.18
N LYS A 74 3.51 -5.15 -2.94
CA LYS A 74 2.86 -5.43 -4.22
C LYS A 74 1.55 -6.17 -3.98
N LEU A 75 0.46 -5.63 -4.52
CA LEU A 75 -0.85 -6.26 -4.52
C LEU A 75 -1.43 -6.18 -5.93
N GLU A 76 -1.40 -7.29 -6.64
CA GLU A 76 -1.86 -7.37 -8.04
C GLU A 76 -1.08 -6.44 -8.97
N ASP A 77 -1.75 -5.45 -9.57
CA ASP A 77 -1.26 -4.47 -10.53
C ASP A 77 -0.86 -3.14 -9.88
N ARG A 78 -0.68 -3.13 -8.56
CA ARG A 78 -0.30 -1.94 -7.81
C ARG A 78 0.73 -2.23 -6.74
N ILE A 79 1.52 -1.21 -6.42
CA ILE A 79 2.46 -1.22 -5.30
C ILE A 79 1.97 -0.20 -4.28
N LEU A 80 1.59 -0.68 -3.12
CA LEU A 80 1.18 0.14 -1.98
C LEU A 80 2.42 0.58 -1.20
N LEU A 81 2.44 1.84 -0.78
CA LEU A 81 3.49 2.43 0.03
C LEU A 81 2.93 2.84 1.39
N SER A 82 3.65 2.53 2.47
CA SER A 82 3.31 2.93 3.83
C SER A 82 4.52 3.53 4.52
N ARG A 83 4.38 4.72 5.10
CA ARG A 83 5.36 5.25 6.05
C ARG A 83 5.33 4.47 7.36
N THR A 84 6.44 4.42 8.09
CA THR A 84 6.35 4.13 9.53
C THR A 84 5.77 5.37 10.21
N GLY A 85 4.57 5.24 10.74
CA GLY A 85 3.99 6.31 11.55
C GLY A 85 4.44 6.15 13.01
N PRO A 86 4.87 7.21 13.71
CA PRO A 86 5.12 7.15 15.15
C PRO A 86 3.84 6.77 15.93
N ASN A 87 2.66 7.01 15.34
CA ASN A 87 1.36 6.80 15.96
C ASN A 87 0.74 5.44 15.58
N PHE A 88 1.55 4.45 15.19
CA PHE A 88 1.04 3.14 14.79
C PHE A 88 0.20 2.48 15.89
N ASP A 89 0.64 2.54 17.15
CA ASP A 89 -0.07 1.86 18.26
C ASP A 89 -1.45 2.49 18.52
N GLU A 90 -1.58 3.82 18.39
CA GLU A 90 -2.86 4.52 18.47
C GLU A 90 -3.78 4.15 17.30
N LEU A 91 -3.26 4.21 16.08
CA LEU A 91 -3.97 3.81 14.87
C LEU A 91 -4.47 2.36 14.97
N TYR A 92 -3.60 1.45 15.39
CA TYR A 92 -3.92 0.04 15.54
C TYR A 92 -5.01 -0.17 16.59
N SER A 93 -4.98 0.58 17.71
CA SER A 93 -6.03 0.55 18.72
C SER A 93 -7.39 0.99 18.16
N VAL A 94 -7.42 2.05 17.34
CA VAL A 94 -8.64 2.52 16.67
C VAL A 94 -9.17 1.47 15.70
N ILE A 95 -8.30 0.85 14.89
CA ILE A 95 -8.69 -0.22 13.95
C ILE A 95 -9.35 -1.36 14.71
N LYS A 96 -8.74 -1.86 15.79
CA LYS A 96 -9.30 -2.96 16.59
C LYS A 96 -10.65 -2.61 17.22
N ALA A 97 -10.87 -1.36 17.59
CA ALA A 97 -12.11 -0.91 18.20
C ALA A 97 -13.26 -0.72 17.19
N ARG A 98 -12.93 -0.46 15.92
CA ARG A 98 -13.91 -0.07 14.88
C ARG A 98 -14.09 -1.10 13.76
N SER A 99 -13.19 -2.07 13.65
CA SER A 99 -13.15 -3.06 12.58
C SER A 99 -13.33 -4.48 13.09
N THR A 100 -13.71 -5.39 12.20
CA THR A 100 -13.84 -6.83 12.52
C THR A 100 -12.63 -7.59 12.00
N LEU A 101 -11.91 -8.29 12.87
CA LEU A 101 -10.80 -9.17 12.48
C LEU A 101 -11.30 -10.26 11.52
N GLN A 102 -10.74 -10.31 10.31
CA GLN A 102 -11.05 -11.33 9.30
C GLN A 102 -10.01 -12.44 9.32
N ILE A 103 -8.73 -12.06 9.37
CA ILE A 103 -7.61 -12.98 9.33
C ILE A 103 -6.56 -12.55 10.35
N LYS A 104 -6.03 -13.53 11.08
CA LYS A 104 -4.79 -13.43 11.84
C LYS A 104 -3.95 -14.64 11.49
N LYS A 105 -2.88 -14.41 10.73
CA LYS A 105 -2.04 -15.49 10.20
C LYS A 105 -0.59 -15.02 10.13
N ASP A 106 0.31 -15.84 10.66
CA ASP A 106 1.75 -15.58 10.67
C ASP A 106 2.07 -14.17 11.23
N MET A 107 2.58 -13.29 10.38
CA MET A 107 2.99 -11.93 10.71
C MET A 107 1.94 -10.87 10.37
N ILE A 108 0.77 -11.27 9.84
CA ILE A 108 -0.26 -10.34 9.37
C ILE A 108 -1.59 -10.47 10.10
N GLU A 109 -2.28 -9.33 10.15
CA GLU A 109 -3.70 -9.26 10.50
C GLU A 109 -4.45 -8.50 9.41
N ILE A 110 -5.66 -8.93 9.08
CA ILE A 110 -6.57 -8.21 8.19
C ILE A 110 -7.84 -7.88 8.99
N TRP A 111 -8.13 -6.59 9.14
CA TRP A 111 -9.31 -6.08 9.81
C TRP A 111 -10.24 -5.42 8.79
N ASP A 112 -11.53 -5.72 8.84
CA ASP A 112 -12.53 -5.18 7.93
C ASP A 112 -13.32 -4.05 8.62
N ASP A 113 -13.14 -2.83 8.11
CA ASP A 113 -14.03 -1.71 8.35
C ASP A 113 -15.09 -1.70 7.23
N ALA A 114 -16.17 -2.45 7.46
CA ALA A 114 -17.26 -2.56 6.50
C ALA A 114 -18.01 -1.24 6.27
N THR A 115 -17.96 -0.32 7.24
CA THR A 115 -18.63 0.97 7.15
C THR A 115 -17.95 1.86 6.11
N ASN A 116 -16.62 1.91 6.17
CA ASN A 116 -15.80 2.71 5.25
C ASN A 116 -15.34 1.92 4.02
N LYS A 117 -15.65 0.62 3.95
CA LYS A 117 -15.22 -0.32 2.91
C LYS A 117 -13.71 -0.42 2.78
N ILE A 118 -13.02 -0.56 3.90
CA ILE A 118 -11.56 -0.64 3.97
C ILE A 118 -11.15 -1.94 4.65
N LEU A 119 -10.24 -2.67 4.02
CA LEU A 119 -9.44 -3.68 4.68
C LEU A 119 -8.16 -3.03 5.21
N HIS A 120 -7.99 -3.09 6.52
CA HIS A 120 -6.76 -2.71 7.19
C HIS A 120 -5.84 -3.93 7.25
N LEU A 121 -4.84 -3.96 6.37
CA LEU A 121 -3.77 -4.95 6.45
C LEU A 121 -2.69 -4.43 7.42
N ILE A 122 -2.40 -5.22 8.44
CA ILE A 122 -1.37 -4.94 9.43
C ILE A 122 -0.26 -5.98 9.28
N ILE A 123 1.00 -5.53 9.20
CA ILE A 123 2.17 -6.39 9.31
C ILE A 123 2.78 -6.14 10.70
N VAL A 124 2.48 -7.05 11.63
CA VAL A 124 2.68 -6.86 13.07
C VAL A 124 4.16 -6.65 13.44
N PRO A 125 5.13 -7.47 12.99
CA PRO A 125 6.52 -7.34 13.45
C PRO A 125 7.19 -6.03 13.08
N VAL A 126 6.78 -5.42 11.96
CA VAL A 126 7.34 -4.16 11.45
C VAL A 126 6.42 -2.97 11.68
N LYS A 127 5.30 -3.15 12.40
CA LYS A 127 4.32 -2.10 12.71
C LYS A 127 3.91 -1.30 11.47
N LYS A 128 3.61 -2.01 10.38
CA LYS A 128 3.14 -1.40 9.12
C LYS A 128 1.65 -1.60 8.92
N HIS A 129 1.01 -0.61 8.32
CA HIS A 129 -0.41 -0.62 8.02
C HIS A 129 -0.65 -0.22 6.57
N PHE A 130 -1.50 -0.98 5.88
CA PHE A 130 -1.92 -0.70 4.52
C PHE A 130 -3.46 -0.67 4.46
N PRO A 131 -4.08 0.51 4.26
CA PRO A 131 -5.51 0.61 4.02
C PRO A 131 -5.82 0.23 2.57
N ILE A 132 -6.71 -0.74 2.39
CA ILE A 132 -7.10 -1.27 1.09
C ILE A 132 -8.61 -1.18 0.92
N GLU A 133 -9.04 -0.16 0.18
CA GLU A 133 -10.44 -0.01 -0.22
C GLU A 133 -10.91 -1.16 -1.11
N TYR A 134 -12.20 -1.48 -0.98
CA TYR A 134 -12.91 -2.42 -1.84
C TYR A 134 -14.29 -1.86 -2.23
N ALA A 135 -14.75 -2.13 -3.43
CA ALA A 135 -16.06 -1.64 -3.91
C ALA A 135 -17.22 -2.49 -3.35
N ASN A 136 -17.00 -3.81 -3.25
CA ASN A 136 -18.03 -4.79 -2.89
C ASN A 136 -17.44 -6.04 -2.21
N THR A 137 -18.32 -6.89 -1.65
CA THR A 137 -17.95 -8.09 -0.91
C THR A 137 -17.15 -9.11 -1.73
N ARG A 138 -17.40 -9.19 -3.05
CA ARG A 138 -16.66 -10.10 -3.94
C ARG A 138 -15.21 -9.64 -4.08
N GLU A 139 -14.99 -8.34 -4.30
CA GLU A 139 -13.65 -7.76 -4.34
C GLU A 139 -12.94 -7.89 -3.00
N LYS A 140 -13.64 -7.64 -1.89
CA LYS A 140 -13.13 -7.85 -0.53
C LYS A 140 -12.58 -9.26 -0.35
N ALA A 141 -13.39 -10.28 -0.66
CA ALA A 141 -12.98 -11.69 -0.55
C ALA A 141 -11.74 -12.00 -1.41
N ARG A 142 -11.70 -11.49 -2.65
CA ARG A 142 -10.57 -11.65 -3.56
C ARG A 142 -9.28 -11.04 -3.00
N ILE A 143 -9.35 -9.83 -2.42
CA ILE A 143 -8.20 -9.18 -1.80
C ILE A 143 -7.68 -10.01 -0.61
N ILE A 144 -8.59 -10.45 0.27
CA ILE A 144 -8.26 -11.27 1.44
C ILE A 144 -7.57 -12.57 1.01
N GLU A 145 -8.13 -13.28 0.03
CA GLU A 145 -7.57 -14.51 -0.51
C GLU A 145 -6.15 -14.29 -1.05
N LYS A 146 -5.96 -13.25 -1.86
CA LYS A 146 -4.64 -12.92 -2.43
C LYS A 146 -3.60 -12.65 -1.35
N ILE A 147 -3.92 -11.81 -0.36
CA ILE A 147 -3.02 -11.49 0.75
C ILE A 147 -2.68 -12.75 1.57
N SER A 148 -3.65 -13.64 1.76
CA SER A 148 -3.49 -14.88 2.54
C SER A 148 -2.55 -15.91 1.88
N LEU A 149 -2.41 -15.83 0.56
CA LEU A 149 -1.54 -16.68 -0.26
C LEU A 149 -0.13 -16.08 -0.44
N MET A 150 0.09 -14.83 -0.02
CA MET A 150 1.43 -14.23 -0.06
C MET A 150 2.35 -14.88 0.97
N THR A 151 3.62 -15.05 0.60
CA THR A 151 4.68 -15.42 1.52
C THR A 151 5.18 -14.18 2.25
N TRP A 152 4.96 -14.16 3.57
CA TRP A 152 5.47 -13.11 4.43
C TRP A 152 6.80 -13.59 4.99
N THR A 153 7.91 -13.22 4.34
CA THR A 153 9.25 -13.42 4.89
C THR A 153 9.66 -12.16 5.64
N PRO A 154 10.18 -12.26 6.88
CA PRO A 154 10.82 -11.11 7.48
C PRO A 154 11.99 -10.71 6.58
N ALA A 155 11.96 -9.49 6.05
CA ALA A 155 13.15 -8.93 5.42
C ALA A 155 14.20 -8.81 6.53
N SER A 156 15.23 -9.65 6.48
CA SER A 156 16.38 -9.49 7.37
C SER A 156 16.97 -8.09 7.20
N PRO A 157 17.40 -7.45 8.31
CA PRO A 157 18.01 -6.13 8.28
C PRO A 157 19.26 -6.07 7.41
#